data_AF-A0A3B9ZPD3-F1
#
_entry.id   AF-A0A3B9ZPD3-F1
#
_cell.length_a   1.000
_cell.length_b   1.000
_cell.length_c   1.000
_cell.angle_alpha   90.00
_cell.angle_beta   90.00
_cell.angle_gamma   90.00
#
_symmetry.space_group_name_H-M   'P 1'
#
loop_
_entity.id
_entity.type
_entity.pdbx_description
1 polymer ?
#
loop_
_entity_poly.entity_id
_entity_poly.type
_entity_poly.pdbx_seq_one_letter_code
_entity_poly.pdbx_strand_id
1 'polypeptide(L)'
;MYILSPTPIKASNFVNEVDNTFMLILGISFFFLIGLTLTMLYFVYKYNKKKHPVAVQIKGSATLEVIWTVIPVILVLVMFYYGWSGWTPMIHPPKDTFNIKVVARMWNFTFEYENGKKTDTLFVPQNKAVKLSLNSMDVVHGFYVPAFRIKNDIVPGREKMSWFIPQVAGNFDLFCSEYCGMNHSYMITMVKVLPQEQFNSWYIDTTKKVAANIESPTANGQRIMKNIGCFACHTTDGTKLVGPSFKGIYGNPVTVVTGGKEHDVKVDDEYIKRSIYDPNADVVKGFNQGLMQPYKGQLSDADVAQITEYIKSLK
;
A
#
# COMPACT_ATOMS: atom_id res chain seq x y z
N MET A 1 -10.63 11.81 7.21
CA MET A 1 -9.92 12.89 6.50
C MET A 1 -8.94 13.52 7.49
N TYR A 2 -7.64 13.17 7.41
CA TYR A 2 -6.67 13.52 8.47
C TYR A 2 -6.25 15.00 8.47
N ILE A 3 -6.29 15.67 7.31
CA ILE A 3 -5.77 17.05 7.16
C ILE A 3 -6.76 18.10 7.70
N LEU A 4 -8.07 17.89 7.49
CA LEU A 4 -9.11 18.80 7.99
C LEU A 4 -9.64 18.40 9.38
N SER A 5 -8.91 17.53 10.09
CA SER A 5 -9.30 17.15 11.45
C SER A 5 -9.14 18.35 12.39
N PRO A 6 -10.12 18.63 13.27
CA PRO A 6 -9.99 19.69 14.27
C PRO A 6 -8.85 19.42 15.26
N THR A 7 -8.41 18.17 15.36
CA THR A 7 -7.26 17.71 16.16
C THR A 7 -6.26 16.99 15.25
N PRO A 8 -5.39 17.72 14.51
CA PRO A 8 -4.40 17.08 13.65
C PRO A 8 -3.34 16.40 14.52
N ILE A 9 -3.29 15.07 14.42
CA ILE A 9 -2.26 14.27 15.10
C ILE A 9 -0.95 14.46 14.33
N LYS A 10 0.07 15.00 15.01
CA LYS A 10 1.44 15.10 14.48
C LYS A 10 2.11 13.73 14.50
N ALA A 11 1.64 12.83 13.66
CA ALA A 11 2.00 11.42 13.71
C ALA A 11 3.40 11.13 13.13
N SER A 12 3.90 11.99 12.23
CA SER A 12 5.25 11.90 11.67
C SER A 12 5.89 13.28 11.48
N ASN A 13 7.19 13.28 11.22
CA ASN A 13 8.00 14.47 10.89
C ASN A 13 7.53 15.25 9.64
N PHE A 14 6.66 14.70 8.79
CA PHE A 14 6.17 15.38 7.59
C PHE A 14 4.83 16.07 7.76
N VAL A 15 4.09 15.77 8.84
CA VAL A 15 2.70 16.24 9.00
C VAL A 15 2.60 17.76 8.93
N ASN A 16 3.44 18.49 9.67
CA ASN A 16 3.35 19.95 9.74
C ASN A 16 3.57 20.62 8.37
N GLU A 17 4.63 20.23 7.65
CA GLU A 17 4.98 20.86 6.37
C GLU A 17 3.92 20.57 5.29
N VAL A 18 3.46 19.32 5.21
CA VAL A 18 2.42 18.93 4.25
C VAL A 18 1.09 19.61 4.57
N ASP A 19 0.68 19.63 5.84
CA ASP A 19 -0.60 20.22 6.25
C ASP A 19 -0.59 21.75 6.07
N ASN A 20 0.51 22.43 6.41
CA ASN A 20 0.66 23.88 6.17
C ASN A 20 0.59 24.21 4.68
N THR A 21 1.29 23.44 3.85
CA THR A 21 1.25 23.61 2.38
C THR A 21 -0.16 23.38 1.85
N PHE A 22 -0.84 22.34 2.32
CA PHE A 22 -2.22 22.07 1.95
C PHE A 22 -3.16 23.22 2.35
N MET A 23 -3.06 23.73 3.57
CA MET A 23 -3.89 24.83 4.05
C MET A 23 -3.66 26.13 3.28
N LEU A 24 -2.40 26.42 2.90
CA LEU A 24 -2.07 27.55 2.03
C LEU A 24 -2.75 27.42 0.66
N ILE A 25 -2.61 26.26 0.01
CA ILE A 25 -3.22 25.99 -1.31
C ILE A 25 -4.74 26.07 -1.22
N LEU A 26 -5.33 25.49 -0.16
CA LEU A 26 -6.76 25.51 0.08
C LEU A 26 -7.27 26.93 0.25
N GLY A 27 -6.59 27.76 1.05
CA GLY A 27 -6.93 29.16 1.28
C GLY A 27 -6.90 29.99 0.00
N ILE A 28 -5.84 29.84 -0.81
CA ILE A 28 -5.72 30.48 -2.13
C ILE A 28 -6.84 30.02 -3.06
N SER A 29 -7.15 28.72 -3.08
CA SER A 29 -8.20 28.16 -3.94
C SER A 29 -9.58 28.71 -3.56
N PHE A 30 -9.90 28.78 -2.27
CA PHE A 30 -11.16 29.38 -1.80
C PHE A 30 -11.25 30.87 -2.13
N PHE A 31 -10.16 31.62 -1.94
CA PHE A 31 -10.10 33.03 -2.29
C PHE A 31 -10.45 33.25 -3.76
N PHE A 32 -9.81 32.51 -4.68
CA PHE A 32 -10.10 32.62 -6.10
C PHE A 32 -11.49 32.09 -6.46
N LEU A 33 -11.91 30.96 -5.91
CA LEU A 33 -13.25 30.41 -6.17
C LEU A 33 -14.34 31.43 -5.81
N ILE A 34 -14.29 31.99 -4.60
CA ILE A 34 -15.27 32.98 -4.14
C ILE A 34 -15.13 34.27 -4.94
N GLY A 35 -13.92 34.80 -5.10
CA GLY A 35 -13.68 36.06 -5.80
C GLY A 35 -14.14 36.02 -7.27
N LEU A 36 -13.79 34.98 -8.00
CA LEU A 36 -14.21 34.79 -9.39
C LEU A 36 -15.71 34.57 -9.49
N THR A 37 -16.30 33.76 -8.61
CA THR A 37 -17.75 33.50 -8.60
C THR A 37 -18.54 34.78 -8.31
N LEU A 38 -18.16 35.55 -7.27
CA LEU A 38 -18.82 36.82 -6.93
C LEU A 38 -18.66 37.85 -8.05
N THR A 39 -17.48 37.94 -8.67
CA THR A 39 -17.25 38.83 -9.82
C THR A 39 -18.12 38.44 -11.00
N MET A 40 -18.21 37.14 -11.32
CA MET A 40 -19.06 36.64 -12.39
C MET A 40 -20.54 36.93 -12.10
N LEU A 41 -21.02 36.64 -10.89
CA LEU A 41 -22.39 36.94 -10.47
C LEU A 41 -22.69 38.44 -10.53
N TYR A 42 -21.74 39.27 -10.09
CA TYR A 42 -21.84 40.72 -10.18
C TYR A 42 -21.95 41.18 -11.64
N PHE A 43 -21.15 40.63 -12.55
CA PHE A 43 -21.23 40.98 -13.98
C PHE A 43 -22.54 40.53 -14.61
N VAL A 44 -23.01 39.32 -14.30
CA VAL A 44 -24.33 38.84 -14.74
C VAL A 44 -25.44 39.76 -14.22
N TYR A 45 -25.39 40.18 -12.96
CA TYR A 45 -26.40 41.05 -12.37
C TYR A 45 -26.35 42.48 -12.92
N LYS A 46 -25.15 43.06 -13.02
CA LYS A 46 -24.94 44.47 -13.40
C LYS A 46 -25.10 44.64 -14.89
N TYR A 47 -24.40 43.86 -15.70
CA TYR A 47 -24.30 44.01 -17.16
C TYR A 47 -25.30 43.15 -17.94
N ASN A 48 -26.43 42.78 -17.32
CA ASN A 48 -27.49 42.08 -18.05
C ASN A 48 -28.11 42.95 -19.16
N LYS A 49 -28.70 42.30 -20.17
CA LYS A 49 -29.31 42.95 -21.34
C LYS A 49 -30.44 43.92 -21.00
N LYS A 50 -31.17 43.71 -19.89
CA LYS A 50 -32.26 44.60 -19.47
C LYS A 50 -31.73 45.95 -18.99
N LYS A 51 -30.60 45.97 -18.26
CA LYS A 51 -29.94 47.18 -17.75
C LYS A 51 -28.98 47.80 -18.76
N HIS A 52 -28.32 46.98 -19.59
CA HIS A 52 -27.37 47.41 -20.62
C HIS A 52 -27.73 46.77 -21.98
N PRO A 53 -28.66 47.36 -22.75
CA PRO A 53 -29.17 46.76 -23.99
C PRO A 53 -28.16 46.78 -25.15
N VAL A 54 -27.19 47.68 -25.12
CA VAL A 54 -26.11 47.81 -26.11
C VAL A 54 -24.76 47.60 -25.41
N ALA A 55 -23.95 46.67 -25.92
CA ALA A 55 -22.64 46.33 -25.34
C ALA A 55 -21.55 47.33 -25.76
N VAL A 56 -20.72 47.74 -24.80
CA VAL A 56 -19.53 48.56 -25.07
C VAL A 56 -18.43 47.68 -25.67
N GLN A 57 -17.81 48.12 -26.77
CA GLN A 57 -16.78 47.37 -27.48
C GLN A 57 -15.38 47.70 -26.93
N ILE A 58 -14.99 47.04 -25.84
CA ILE A 58 -13.65 47.17 -25.24
C ILE A 58 -12.74 46.07 -25.82
N LYS A 59 -11.62 46.46 -26.44
CA LYS A 59 -10.71 45.52 -27.10
C LYS A 59 -9.65 44.89 -26.18
N GLY A 60 -9.33 45.51 -25.05
CA GLY A 60 -8.34 45.00 -24.12
C GLY A 60 -7.81 46.08 -23.17
N SER A 61 -6.88 45.68 -22.31
CA SER A 61 -6.18 46.56 -21.39
C SER A 61 -4.82 45.95 -21.06
N ALA A 62 -3.75 46.52 -21.62
CA ALA A 62 -2.39 46.07 -21.38
C ALA A 62 -2.04 46.08 -19.87
N THR A 63 -2.55 47.06 -19.12
CA THR A 63 -2.36 47.12 -17.66
C THR A 63 -2.98 45.93 -16.96
N LEU A 64 -4.22 45.57 -17.31
CA LEU A 64 -4.91 44.42 -16.72
C LEU A 64 -4.22 43.11 -17.09
N GLU A 65 -3.74 43.03 -18.34
CA GLU A 65 -2.98 41.91 -18.86
C GLU A 65 -1.69 41.67 -18.07
N VAL A 66 -0.91 42.73 -17.82
CA VAL A 66 0.30 42.62 -17.01
C VAL A 66 -0.01 42.19 -15.57
N ILE A 67 -1.06 42.76 -14.97
CA ILE A 67 -1.46 42.45 -13.58
C ILE A 67 -1.82 40.96 -13.44
N TRP A 68 -2.69 40.44 -14.30
CA TRP A 68 -3.15 39.04 -14.21
C TRP A 68 -2.12 38.03 -14.68
N THR A 69 -0.99 38.46 -15.26
CA THR A 69 0.11 37.57 -15.62
C THR A 69 1.14 37.55 -14.51
N VAL A 70 1.55 38.73 -14.03
CA VAL A 70 2.60 38.85 -13.01
C VAL A 70 2.13 38.28 -11.66
N ILE A 71 0.89 38.57 -11.23
CA ILE A 71 0.39 38.09 -9.94
C ILE A 71 0.35 36.55 -9.88
N PRO A 72 -0.26 35.83 -10.85
CA PRO A 72 -0.24 34.37 -10.83
C PRO A 72 1.15 33.77 -10.97
N VAL A 73 2.05 34.37 -11.74
CA VAL A 73 3.44 33.90 -11.83
C VAL A 73 4.12 33.96 -10.47
N ILE A 74 4.03 35.08 -9.75
CA ILE A 74 4.59 35.20 -8.39
C ILE A 74 3.94 34.19 -7.45
N LEU A 75 2.62 34.03 -7.51
CA LEU A 75 1.88 33.09 -6.67
C LEU A 75 2.34 31.64 -6.90
N VAL A 76 2.51 31.23 -8.17
CA VAL A 76 3.01 29.89 -8.53
C VAL A 76 4.45 29.68 -8.03
N LEU A 77 5.31 30.70 -8.13
CA LEU A 77 6.69 30.61 -7.60
C LEU A 77 6.71 30.44 -6.07
N VAL A 78 5.82 31.12 -5.34
CA VAL A 78 5.66 30.92 -3.90
C VAL A 78 5.19 29.51 -3.58
N MET A 79 4.16 29.01 -4.28
CA MET A 79 3.67 27.64 -4.10
C MET A 79 4.75 26.61 -4.42
N PHE A 80 5.55 26.82 -5.47
CA PHE A 80 6.67 25.97 -5.83
C PHE A 80 7.71 25.92 -4.69
N TYR A 81 8.07 27.05 -4.11
CA TYR A 81 9.02 27.11 -2.99
C TYR A 81 8.56 26.27 -1.80
N TYR A 82 7.29 26.42 -1.36
CA TYR A 82 6.73 25.62 -0.26
C TYR A 82 6.64 24.13 -0.60
N GLY A 83 6.23 23.78 -1.82
CA GLY A 83 6.19 22.40 -2.27
C GLY A 83 7.58 21.75 -2.28
N TRP A 84 8.58 22.47 -2.77
CA TRP A 84 9.98 22.03 -2.79
C TRP A 84 10.56 21.87 -1.39
N SER A 85 10.32 22.83 -0.49
CA SER A 85 10.83 22.78 0.88
C SER A 85 10.23 21.63 1.69
N GLY A 86 8.95 21.29 1.45
CA GLY A 86 8.30 20.13 2.06
C GLY A 86 8.74 18.80 1.46
N TRP A 87 8.96 18.74 0.14
CA TRP A 87 9.33 17.51 -0.58
C TRP A 87 10.79 17.10 -0.37
N THR A 88 11.72 18.05 -0.34
CA THR A 88 13.16 17.76 -0.28
C THR A 88 13.54 16.87 0.92
N PRO A 89 13.05 17.11 2.15
CA PRO A 89 13.27 16.20 3.27
C PRO A 89 12.69 14.79 3.01
N MET A 90 11.51 14.67 2.40
CA MET A 90 10.85 13.37 2.19
C MET A 90 11.67 12.39 1.35
N ILE A 91 12.58 12.88 0.50
CA ILE A 91 13.45 12.03 -0.34
C ILE A 91 14.87 11.86 0.22
N HIS A 92 15.25 12.57 1.28
CA HIS A 92 16.57 12.51 1.90
C HIS A 92 16.50 11.96 3.34
N PRO A 93 16.60 10.64 3.53
CA PRO A 93 16.66 10.07 4.87
C PRO A 93 17.95 10.46 5.61
N PRO A 94 17.92 10.54 6.96
CA PRO A 94 19.13 10.67 7.76
C PRO A 94 20.03 9.43 7.61
N LYS A 95 21.30 9.53 8.03
CA LYS A 95 22.26 8.42 7.93
C LYS A 95 21.96 7.26 8.90
N ASP A 96 21.48 7.57 10.10
CA ASP A 96 21.10 6.58 11.11
C ASP A 96 19.61 6.25 10.98
N THR A 97 19.31 5.11 10.35
CA THR A 97 17.94 4.63 10.13
C THR A 97 17.79 3.18 10.52
N PHE A 98 16.67 2.86 11.16
CA PHE A 98 16.23 1.48 11.33
C PHE A 98 15.62 0.97 10.03
N ASN A 99 16.23 -0.04 9.41
CA ASN A 99 15.82 -0.53 8.10
C ASN A 99 14.80 -1.67 8.23
N ILE A 100 13.75 -1.60 7.41
CA ILE A 100 12.73 -2.65 7.29
C ILE A 100 12.49 -2.88 5.81
N LYS A 101 12.45 -4.14 5.40
CA LYS A 101 12.09 -4.49 4.03
C LYS A 101 10.58 -4.70 3.95
N VAL A 102 9.95 -3.96 3.05
CA VAL A 102 8.52 -4.10 2.72
C VAL A 102 8.42 -4.92 1.45
N VAL A 103 7.72 -6.04 1.53
CA VAL A 103 7.41 -6.91 0.39
C VAL A 103 5.91 -6.83 0.13
N ALA A 104 5.53 -6.27 -0.99
CA ALA A 104 4.15 -6.22 -1.47
C ALA A 104 3.88 -7.35 -2.46
N ARG A 105 2.68 -7.91 -2.35
CA ARG A 105 2.12 -8.94 -3.23
C ARG A 105 0.61 -8.78 -3.29
N MET A 106 -0.06 -9.32 -4.30
CA MET A 106 -1.51 -9.44 -4.33
C MET A 106 -1.96 -10.41 -3.22
N TRP A 107 -2.69 -10.01 -2.18
CA TRP A 107 -3.10 -8.66 -1.76
C TRP A 107 -2.70 -8.46 -0.29
N ASN A 108 -1.39 -8.47 -0.02
CA ASN A 108 -0.81 -8.41 1.31
C ASN A 108 0.53 -7.64 1.35
N PHE A 109 0.84 -7.07 2.51
CA PHE A 109 2.17 -6.56 2.85
C PHE A 109 2.86 -7.53 3.82
N THR A 110 4.14 -7.81 3.56
CA THR A 110 5.02 -8.49 4.51
C THR A 110 6.14 -7.53 4.92
N PHE A 111 6.40 -7.43 6.22
CA PHE A 111 7.46 -6.61 6.77
C PHE A 111 8.55 -7.50 7.32
N GLU A 112 9.74 -7.44 6.73
CA GLU A 112 10.90 -8.23 7.13
C GLU A 112 11.90 -7.33 7.88
N TYR A 113 12.32 -7.79 9.05
CA TYR A 113 13.24 -7.07 9.93
C TYR A 113 14.62 -7.72 9.93
N GLU A 114 15.67 -6.96 10.26
CA GLU A 114 17.07 -7.45 10.25
C GLU A 114 17.31 -8.64 11.18
N ASN A 115 16.51 -8.79 12.25
CA ASN A 115 16.56 -9.93 13.17
C ASN A 115 15.87 -11.20 12.63
N GLY A 116 15.40 -11.19 11.37
CA GLY A 116 14.72 -12.31 10.72
C GLY A 116 13.21 -12.39 10.98
N LYS A 117 12.63 -11.53 11.81
CA LYS A 117 11.16 -11.49 11.99
C LYS A 117 10.46 -11.11 10.69
N LYS A 118 9.29 -11.71 10.45
CA LYS A 118 8.37 -11.35 9.37
C LYS A 118 6.97 -11.17 9.93
N THR A 119 6.30 -10.06 9.59
CA THR A 119 4.95 -9.75 10.09
C THR A 119 4.04 -9.23 8.98
N ASP A 120 2.73 -9.35 9.20
CA ASP A 120 1.66 -8.75 8.37
C ASP A 120 1.35 -7.30 8.76
N THR A 121 1.90 -6.85 9.89
CA THR A 121 1.72 -5.53 10.50
C THR A 121 3.08 -4.83 10.64
N LEU A 122 3.15 -3.54 10.32
CA LEU A 122 4.40 -2.78 10.40
C LEU A 122 4.62 -2.25 11.82
N PHE A 123 5.55 -2.82 12.57
CA PHE A 123 5.94 -2.34 13.90
C PHE A 123 7.14 -1.41 13.78
N VAL A 124 7.05 -0.24 14.40
CA VAL A 124 8.11 0.76 14.36
C VAL A 124 8.35 1.40 15.72
N PRO A 125 9.60 1.75 16.06
CA PRO A 125 9.91 2.49 17.28
C PRO A 125 9.53 3.96 17.15
N GLN A 126 8.87 4.50 18.16
CA GLN A 126 8.57 5.93 18.29
C GLN A 126 9.87 6.75 18.35
N ASN A 127 9.86 7.93 17.72
CA ASN A 127 10.93 8.93 17.70
C ASN A 127 12.27 8.44 17.11
N LYS A 128 12.25 7.36 16.34
CA LYS A 128 13.43 6.85 15.62
C LYS A 128 13.19 6.89 14.12
N ALA A 129 14.21 7.26 13.36
CA ALA A 129 14.13 7.28 11.90
C ALA A 129 14.04 5.85 11.37
N VAL A 130 12.98 5.58 10.61
CA VAL A 130 12.73 4.29 9.97
C VAL A 130 12.86 4.46 8.46
N LYS A 131 13.62 3.58 7.82
CA LYS A 131 13.75 3.52 6.36
C LYS A 131 13.17 2.20 5.88
N LEU A 132 12.26 2.30 4.93
CA LEU A 132 11.58 1.18 4.31
C LEU A 132 12.16 0.95 2.92
N SER A 133 12.63 -0.26 2.63
CA SER A 133 12.93 -0.68 1.25
C SER A 133 11.69 -1.33 0.64
N LEU A 134 11.16 -0.72 -0.40
CA LEU A 134 9.88 -1.07 -1.00
C LEU A 134 10.11 -2.02 -2.18
N ASN A 135 9.62 -3.25 -2.08
CA ASN A 135 9.77 -4.28 -3.10
C ASN A 135 8.41 -4.89 -3.44
N SER A 136 8.09 -5.01 -4.72
CA SER A 136 6.91 -5.75 -5.18
C SER A 136 7.34 -7.06 -5.83
N MET A 137 6.58 -8.13 -5.55
CA MET A 137 6.80 -9.46 -6.12
C MET A 137 5.97 -9.73 -7.38
N ASP A 138 5.02 -8.87 -7.72
CA ASP A 138 4.07 -9.11 -8.81
C ASP A 138 3.73 -7.84 -9.61
N VAL A 139 2.77 -7.04 -9.16
CA VAL A 139 2.23 -5.84 -9.83
C VAL A 139 2.60 -4.57 -9.06
N VAL A 140 2.22 -3.41 -9.57
CA VAL A 140 2.42 -2.15 -8.81
C VAL A 140 1.47 -2.13 -7.61
N HIS A 141 2.00 -1.79 -6.44
CA HIS A 141 1.23 -1.49 -5.23
C HIS A 141 1.54 -0.08 -4.77
N GLY A 142 0.76 0.48 -3.85
CA GLY A 142 1.04 1.79 -3.27
C GLY A 142 1.16 1.72 -1.76
N PHE A 143 2.33 1.99 -1.18
CA PHE A 143 2.50 2.13 0.27
C PHE A 143 1.94 3.47 0.72
N TYR A 144 0.79 3.50 1.40
CA TYR A 144 0.19 4.75 1.87
C TYR A 144 -0.20 4.69 3.34
N VAL A 145 0.40 5.59 4.12
CA VAL A 145 0.05 5.82 5.53
C VAL A 145 -0.48 7.26 5.65
N PRO A 146 -1.81 7.47 5.55
CA PRO A 146 -2.37 8.82 5.47
C PRO A 146 -1.97 9.69 6.65
N ALA A 147 -1.98 9.13 7.87
CA ALA A 147 -1.62 9.84 9.08
C ALA A 147 -0.19 10.41 9.03
N PHE A 148 0.72 9.77 8.30
CA PHE A 148 2.12 10.18 8.20
C PHE A 148 2.40 11.05 6.98
N ARG A 149 1.40 11.27 6.11
CA ARG A 149 1.52 11.98 4.82
C ARG A 149 2.55 11.37 3.87
N ILE A 150 2.79 10.07 3.98
CA ILE A 150 3.71 9.33 3.10
C ILE A 150 2.91 8.44 2.15
N LYS A 151 3.17 8.60 0.85
CA LYS A 151 2.69 7.71 -0.21
C LYS A 151 3.85 7.41 -1.16
N ASN A 152 4.12 6.14 -1.43
CA ASN A 152 5.09 5.72 -2.43
C ASN A 152 4.62 4.48 -3.18
N ASP A 153 4.76 4.51 -4.50
CA ASP A 153 4.48 3.33 -5.32
C ASP A 153 5.61 2.31 -5.16
N ILE A 154 5.21 1.05 -5.04
CA ILE A 154 6.05 -0.13 -4.97
C ILE A 154 6.00 -0.79 -6.34
N VAL A 155 7.01 -0.52 -7.16
CA VAL A 155 7.05 -0.96 -8.56
C VAL A 155 7.96 -2.19 -8.68
N PRO A 156 7.49 -3.30 -9.28
CA PRO A 156 8.32 -4.48 -9.52
C PRO A 156 9.61 -4.14 -10.27
N GLY A 157 10.74 -4.68 -9.80
CA GLY A 157 12.06 -4.47 -10.41
C GLY A 157 12.67 -3.07 -10.23
N ARG A 158 12.03 -2.17 -9.47
CA ARG A 158 12.62 -0.86 -9.12
C ARG A 158 12.89 -0.76 -7.64
N GLU A 159 14.11 -0.36 -7.29
CA GLU A 159 14.43 -0.02 -5.91
C GLU A 159 13.79 1.33 -5.55
N LYS A 160 12.84 1.27 -4.64
CA LYS A 160 12.20 2.44 -4.04
C LYS A 160 12.38 2.38 -2.53
N MET A 161 12.38 3.55 -1.91
CA MET A 161 12.37 3.67 -0.47
C MET A 161 11.26 4.62 -0.01
N SER A 162 10.89 4.48 1.25
CA SER A 162 10.17 5.49 2.03
C SER A 162 10.93 5.65 3.34
N TRP A 163 10.84 6.80 3.98
CA TRP A 163 11.36 6.96 5.34
C TRP A 163 10.45 7.87 6.13
N PHE A 164 10.52 7.81 7.47
CA PHE A 164 9.81 8.71 8.37
C PHE A 164 10.36 8.58 9.80
N ILE A 165 10.02 9.54 10.65
CA ILE A 165 10.16 9.46 12.12
C ILE A 165 8.74 9.48 12.70
N PRO A 166 8.24 8.37 13.27
CA PRO A 166 6.91 8.33 13.85
C PRO A 166 6.95 8.99 15.25
N GLN A 167 6.13 10.01 15.46
CA GLN A 167 6.22 10.87 16.66
C GLN A 167 5.22 10.49 17.76
N VAL A 168 4.12 9.83 17.41
CA VAL A 168 3.03 9.48 18.34
C VAL A 168 2.83 7.97 18.34
N ALA A 169 2.88 7.35 19.53
CA ALA A 169 2.56 5.94 19.70
C ALA A 169 1.08 5.66 19.40
N GLY A 170 0.80 4.52 18.78
CA GLY A 170 -0.55 4.16 18.36
C GLY A 170 -0.60 3.29 17.12
N ASN A 171 -1.81 3.02 16.64
CA ASN A 171 -2.07 2.28 15.41
C ASN A 171 -2.54 3.24 14.32
N PHE A 172 -1.93 3.15 13.14
CA PHE A 172 -2.27 3.98 11.99
C PHE A 172 -2.52 3.11 10.78
N ASP A 173 -3.56 3.42 10.00
CA ASP A 173 -3.90 2.61 8.84
C ASP A 173 -2.83 2.68 7.76
N LEU A 174 -2.59 1.53 7.12
CA LEU A 174 -1.74 1.37 5.96
C LEU A 174 -2.57 0.77 4.84
N PHE A 175 -2.67 1.48 3.72
CA PHE A 175 -3.46 1.07 2.56
C PHE A 175 -2.56 0.76 1.38
N CYS A 176 -2.96 -0.20 0.56
CA CYS A 176 -2.56 -0.21 -0.84
C CYS A 176 -3.26 0.95 -1.57
N SER A 177 -2.49 1.81 -2.22
CA SER A 177 -2.99 3.03 -2.88
C SER A 177 -2.69 3.10 -4.39
N GLU A 178 -2.39 1.95 -4.97
CA GLU A 178 -2.30 1.72 -6.41
C GLU A 178 -3.12 0.48 -6.76
N TYR A 179 -3.96 0.56 -7.80
CA TYR A 179 -4.90 -0.52 -8.11
C TYR A 179 -4.14 -1.79 -8.50
N CYS A 180 -4.19 -2.81 -7.64
CA CYS A 180 -3.42 -4.04 -7.79
C CYS A 180 -4.30 -5.28 -8.02
N GLY A 181 -5.54 -5.10 -8.49
CA GLY A 181 -6.46 -6.19 -8.87
C GLY A 181 -7.67 -6.36 -7.96
N MET A 182 -8.34 -7.52 -8.06
CA MET A 182 -9.66 -7.79 -7.47
C MET A 182 -9.78 -7.49 -5.97
N ASN A 183 -8.80 -7.88 -5.14
CA ASN A 183 -8.85 -7.59 -3.70
C ASN A 183 -8.01 -6.37 -3.29
N HIS A 184 -7.80 -5.41 -4.21
CA HIS A 184 -7.09 -4.16 -3.93
C HIS A 184 -7.63 -3.44 -2.68
N SER A 185 -8.95 -3.33 -2.53
CA SER A 185 -9.60 -2.67 -1.39
C SER A 185 -9.44 -3.42 -0.06
N TYR A 186 -9.06 -4.69 -0.09
CA TYR A 186 -8.80 -5.51 1.10
C TYR A 186 -7.32 -5.59 1.45
N MET A 187 -6.44 -5.02 0.62
CA MET A 187 -5.00 -4.92 0.90
C MET A 187 -4.72 -3.79 1.89
N ILE A 188 -5.17 -4.00 3.13
CA ILE A 188 -5.08 -3.07 4.24
C ILE A 188 -4.36 -3.73 5.41
N THR A 189 -3.56 -2.96 6.12
CA THR A 189 -2.94 -3.35 7.39
C THR A 189 -2.72 -2.09 8.23
N MET A 190 -1.85 -2.14 9.22
CA MET A 190 -1.55 -1.00 10.07
C MET A 190 -0.07 -0.86 10.37
N VAL A 191 0.30 0.38 10.71
CA VAL A 191 1.56 0.75 11.33
C VAL A 191 1.32 0.86 12.83
N LYS A 192 2.00 0.04 13.63
CA LYS A 192 2.02 0.09 15.08
C LYS A 192 3.27 0.81 15.54
N VAL A 193 3.09 2.05 15.99
CA VAL A 193 4.15 2.85 16.60
C VAL A 193 4.21 2.51 18.08
N LEU A 194 5.31 1.89 18.49
CA LEU A 194 5.54 1.46 19.86
C LEU A 194 6.52 2.40 20.57
N PRO A 195 6.31 2.70 21.87
CA PRO A 195 7.35 3.28 22.70
C PRO A 195 8.64 2.46 22.61
N GLN A 196 9.80 3.12 22.67
CA GLN A 196 11.09 2.48 22.38
C GLN A 196 11.35 1.21 23.20
N GLU A 197 10.99 1.20 24.49
CA GLU A 197 11.15 0.03 25.37
C GLU A 197 10.26 -1.15 24.94
N GLN A 198 9.02 -0.86 24.57
CA GLN A 198 8.08 -1.87 24.08
C GLN A 198 8.52 -2.42 22.72
N PHE A 199 9.02 -1.55 21.83
CA PHE A 199 9.61 -1.96 20.57
C PHE A 199 10.83 -2.86 20.80
N ASN A 200 11.75 -2.48 21.68
CA ASN A 200 12.95 -3.27 21.99
C ASN A 200 12.57 -4.64 22.54
N SER A 201 11.57 -4.69 23.42
CA SER A 201 11.05 -5.95 23.98
C SER A 201 10.46 -6.83 22.88
N TRP A 202 9.62 -6.24 22.03
CA TRP A 202 9.06 -6.91 20.85
C TRP A 202 10.13 -7.35 19.85
N TYR A 203 11.21 -6.59 19.69
CA TYR A 203 12.27 -6.82 18.70
C TYR A 203 13.26 -7.90 19.14
N ILE A 204 13.72 -7.86 20.40
CA ILE A 204 14.66 -8.83 20.97
C ILE A 204 14.00 -10.18 21.20
N ASP A 205 12.67 -10.20 21.33
CA ASP A 205 11.88 -11.42 21.52
C ASP A 205 11.86 -12.33 20.28
N THR A 206 13.02 -12.89 19.94
CA THR A 206 13.15 -14.08 19.10
C THR A 206 13.14 -15.35 19.96
N THR A 207 13.25 -15.22 21.29
CA THR A 207 13.42 -16.35 22.24
C THR A 207 12.43 -16.38 23.42
N LYS A 208 11.50 -15.42 23.57
CA LYS A 208 10.62 -15.30 24.75
C LYS A 208 9.17 -14.86 24.49
N LYS A 209 8.55 -15.28 23.37
CA LYS A 209 7.10 -15.52 23.17
C LYS A 209 6.74 -15.98 21.74
N VAL A 210 7.64 -16.75 21.13
CA VAL A 210 7.20 -18.07 20.68
C VAL A 210 7.82 -19.05 21.67
N ALA A 211 7.35 -19.03 22.92
CA ALA A 211 6.80 -20.28 23.43
C ALA A 211 6.07 -20.92 22.26
N ALA A 212 6.75 -21.86 21.63
CA ALA A 212 6.11 -22.95 20.98
C ALA A 212 5.17 -23.54 22.05
N ASN A 213 3.95 -23.00 22.16
CA ASN A 213 2.84 -23.90 21.90
C ASN A 213 3.30 -24.65 20.67
N ILE A 214 3.51 -25.95 20.82
CA ILE A 214 3.67 -26.84 19.68
C ILE A 214 2.34 -26.70 18.93
N GLU A 215 2.22 -25.61 18.19
CA GLU A 215 1.14 -25.37 17.26
C GLU A 215 1.33 -26.49 16.27
N SER A 216 0.27 -27.27 16.10
CA SER A 216 0.30 -28.42 15.23
C SER A 216 0.85 -28.01 13.86
N PRO A 217 1.49 -28.92 13.11
CA PRO A 217 1.96 -28.65 11.76
C PRO A 217 0.89 -27.93 10.89
N THR A 218 -0.38 -28.30 11.08
CA THR A 218 -1.56 -27.65 10.53
C THR A 218 -1.70 -26.15 10.88
N ALA A 219 -1.58 -25.77 12.16
CA ALA A 219 -1.69 -24.38 12.58
C ALA A 219 -0.52 -23.53 12.05
N ASN A 220 0.70 -24.09 12.05
CA ASN A 220 1.85 -23.41 11.45
C ASN A 220 1.68 -23.24 9.94
N GLY A 221 1.21 -24.28 9.23
CA GLY A 221 0.90 -24.23 7.82
C GLY A 221 -0.10 -23.13 7.48
N GLN A 222 -1.20 -23.02 8.23
CA GLN A 222 -2.18 -21.95 8.06
C GLN A 222 -1.55 -20.57 8.24
N ARG A 223 -0.70 -20.39 9.25
CA ARG A 223 -0.01 -19.12 9.50
C ARG A 223 0.92 -18.76 8.35
N ILE A 224 1.71 -19.72 7.85
CA ILE A 224 2.59 -19.51 6.70
C ILE A 224 1.76 -19.07 5.49
N MET A 225 0.67 -19.78 5.17
CA MET A 225 -0.23 -19.45 4.07
C MET A 225 -0.84 -18.06 4.20
N LYS A 226 -1.24 -17.67 5.41
CA LYS A 226 -1.75 -16.31 5.69
C LYS A 226 -0.67 -15.26 5.43
N ASN A 227 0.54 -15.46 5.97
CA ASN A 227 1.64 -14.50 5.85
C ASN A 227 2.12 -14.36 4.41
N ILE A 228 2.13 -15.46 3.66
CA ILE A 228 2.57 -15.51 2.26
C ILE A 228 1.47 -15.09 1.28
N GLY A 229 0.22 -15.02 1.74
CA GLY A 229 -0.92 -14.51 0.97
C GLY A 229 -1.66 -15.57 0.15
N CYS A 230 -1.51 -16.86 0.44
CA CYS A 230 -2.20 -17.92 -0.31
C CYS A 230 -3.73 -17.74 -0.32
N PHE A 231 -4.30 -17.29 0.81
CA PHE A 231 -5.75 -17.06 0.94
C PHE A 231 -6.27 -15.84 0.17
N ALA A 232 -5.37 -15.04 -0.40
CA ALA A 232 -5.73 -13.95 -1.29
C ALA A 232 -6.26 -14.50 -2.64
N CYS A 233 -5.80 -15.67 -3.05
CA CYS A 233 -6.13 -16.30 -4.34
C CYS A 233 -6.90 -17.62 -4.19
N HIS A 234 -6.72 -18.34 -3.08
CA HIS A 234 -7.31 -19.65 -2.83
C HIS A 234 -8.26 -19.61 -1.63
N THR A 235 -9.38 -20.33 -1.74
CA THR A 235 -10.39 -20.42 -0.69
C THR A 235 -10.28 -21.75 0.06
N THR A 236 -10.97 -21.86 1.19
CA THR A 236 -11.04 -23.10 1.99
C THR A 236 -12.46 -23.64 2.11
N ASP A 237 -13.42 -23.06 1.38
CA ASP A 237 -14.85 -23.35 1.50
C ASP A 237 -15.44 -24.07 0.27
N GLY A 238 -14.67 -24.18 -0.81
CA GLY A 238 -15.09 -24.80 -2.09
C GLY A 238 -15.41 -23.78 -3.18
N THR A 239 -15.47 -22.49 -2.87
CA THR A 239 -15.79 -21.45 -3.85
C THR A 239 -14.59 -21.17 -4.78
N LYS A 240 -14.86 -20.83 -6.04
CA LYS A 240 -13.83 -20.46 -6.99
C LYS A 240 -13.41 -18.99 -6.78
N LEU A 241 -12.11 -18.72 -6.72
CA LEU A 241 -11.55 -17.36 -6.71
C LEU A 241 -10.55 -17.20 -7.86
N VAL A 242 -9.28 -16.90 -7.57
CA VAL A 242 -8.19 -16.77 -8.56
C VAL A 242 -7.55 -18.13 -8.81
N GLY A 243 -7.41 -18.94 -7.77
CA GLY A 243 -6.97 -20.34 -7.81
C GLY A 243 -8.03 -21.30 -7.28
N PRO A 244 -7.77 -22.62 -7.36
CA PRO A 244 -8.67 -23.64 -6.82
C PRO A 244 -8.81 -23.54 -5.31
N SER A 245 -9.98 -23.94 -4.79
CA SER A 245 -10.18 -24.12 -3.35
C SER A 245 -9.31 -25.26 -2.81
N PHE A 246 -8.81 -25.11 -1.59
CA PHE A 246 -8.11 -26.18 -0.88
C PHE A 246 -9.05 -27.20 -0.22
N LYS A 247 -10.37 -26.93 -0.18
CA LYS A 247 -11.34 -27.81 0.47
C LYS A 247 -11.40 -29.18 -0.20
N GLY A 248 -11.05 -30.23 0.55
CA GLY A 248 -11.11 -31.61 0.12
C GLY A 248 -10.22 -31.93 -1.07
N ILE A 249 -9.26 -31.06 -1.42
CA ILE A 249 -8.50 -31.23 -2.67
C ILE A 249 -7.45 -32.35 -2.55
N TYR A 250 -6.87 -32.52 -1.35
CA TYR A 250 -5.82 -33.49 -1.12
C TYR A 250 -6.31 -34.94 -1.30
N GLY A 251 -5.53 -35.74 -2.01
CA GLY A 251 -5.79 -37.15 -2.29
C GLY A 251 -6.79 -37.40 -3.43
N ASN A 252 -7.51 -36.38 -3.88
CA ASN A 252 -8.48 -36.47 -4.97
C ASN A 252 -7.85 -36.13 -6.33
N PRO A 253 -8.37 -36.69 -7.44
CA PRO A 253 -7.90 -36.33 -8.78
C PRO A 253 -8.40 -34.94 -9.18
N VAL A 254 -7.53 -34.18 -9.85
CA VAL A 254 -7.87 -32.92 -10.51
C VAL A 254 -7.42 -32.96 -11.95
N THR A 255 -8.25 -32.44 -12.86
CA THR A 255 -7.88 -32.28 -14.26
C THR A 255 -7.00 -31.03 -14.40
N VAL A 256 -5.79 -31.20 -14.93
CA VAL A 256 -4.83 -30.12 -15.16
C VAL A 256 -4.53 -29.98 -16.65
N VAL A 257 -4.09 -28.79 -17.05
CA VAL A 257 -3.65 -28.44 -18.40
C VAL A 257 -2.14 -28.24 -18.39
N THR A 258 -1.43 -29.06 -19.17
CA THR A 258 0.04 -29.01 -19.28
C THR A 258 0.41 -28.97 -20.75
N GLY A 259 1.06 -27.89 -21.19
CA GLY A 259 1.36 -27.68 -22.62
C GLY A 259 0.13 -27.72 -23.53
N GLY A 260 -1.04 -27.31 -23.02
CA GLY A 260 -2.31 -27.31 -23.75
C GLY A 260 -3.06 -28.65 -23.80
N LYS A 261 -2.57 -29.70 -23.12
CA LYS A 261 -3.24 -31.01 -23.03
C LYS A 261 -3.82 -31.23 -21.64
N GLU A 262 -5.06 -31.74 -21.60
CA GLU A 262 -5.74 -32.10 -20.36
C GLU A 262 -5.33 -33.51 -19.92
N HIS A 263 -5.07 -33.68 -18.63
CA HIS A 263 -4.92 -34.98 -18.00
C HIS A 263 -5.25 -34.89 -16.50
N ASP A 264 -5.56 -36.03 -15.89
CA ASP A 264 -5.87 -36.09 -14.45
C ASP A 264 -4.60 -36.36 -13.65
N VAL A 265 -4.42 -35.60 -12.57
CA VAL A 265 -3.32 -35.75 -11.62
C VAL A 265 -3.91 -35.91 -10.22
N LYS A 266 -3.37 -36.85 -9.46
CA LYS A 266 -3.71 -37.00 -8.05
C LYS A 266 -3.01 -35.91 -7.25
N VAL A 267 -3.76 -35.21 -6.40
CA VAL A 267 -3.21 -34.16 -5.52
C VAL A 267 -2.52 -34.81 -4.33
N ASP A 268 -1.22 -35.04 -4.45
CA ASP A 268 -0.33 -35.56 -3.38
C ASP A 268 0.70 -34.51 -2.94
N ASP A 269 1.58 -34.88 -2.00
CA ASP A 269 2.62 -33.98 -1.46
C ASP A 269 3.55 -33.44 -2.57
N GLU A 270 3.89 -34.26 -3.58
CA GLU A 270 4.74 -33.86 -4.70
C GLU A 270 4.01 -32.89 -5.64
N TYR A 271 2.73 -33.14 -5.93
CA TYR A 271 1.90 -32.22 -6.70
C TYR A 271 1.77 -30.86 -6.01
N ILE A 272 1.55 -30.83 -4.69
CA ILE A 272 1.46 -29.58 -3.92
C ILE A 272 2.80 -28.84 -3.93
N LYS A 273 3.91 -29.55 -3.68
CA LYS A 273 5.26 -28.96 -3.73
C LYS A 273 5.57 -28.39 -5.11
N ARG A 274 5.28 -29.13 -6.18
CA ARG A 274 5.44 -28.66 -7.57
C ARG A 274 4.56 -27.46 -7.85
N SER A 275 3.29 -27.47 -7.45
CA SER A 275 2.38 -26.34 -7.63
C SER A 275 2.83 -25.07 -6.90
N ILE A 276 3.54 -25.20 -5.76
CA ILE A 276 4.06 -24.05 -5.01
C ILE A 276 5.36 -23.50 -5.64
N TYR A 277 6.25 -24.37 -6.11
CA TYR A 277 7.55 -23.96 -6.66
C TYR A 277 7.55 -23.68 -8.16
N ASP A 278 6.67 -24.33 -8.92
CA ASP A 278 6.46 -24.17 -10.35
C ASP A 278 4.95 -24.21 -10.69
N PRO A 279 4.19 -23.17 -10.31
CA PRO A 279 2.73 -23.12 -10.44
C PRO A 279 2.21 -23.17 -11.88
N ASN A 280 3.09 -22.95 -12.87
CA ASN A 280 2.72 -22.96 -14.29
C ASN A 280 2.96 -24.32 -14.95
N ALA A 281 3.54 -25.31 -14.23
CA ALA A 281 3.77 -26.65 -14.73
C ALA A 281 2.44 -27.39 -14.99
N ASP A 282 1.52 -27.35 -14.02
CA ASP A 282 0.21 -27.99 -14.10
C ASP A 282 -0.89 -27.06 -13.60
N VAL A 283 -1.65 -26.48 -14.52
CA VAL A 283 -2.72 -25.53 -14.16
C VAL A 283 -4.06 -26.26 -14.12
N VAL A 284 -4.73 -26.26 -12.96
CA VAL A 284 -6.06 -26.86 -12.82
C VAL A 284 -7.02 -26.28 -13.87
N LYS A 285 -7.76 -27.15 -14.56
CA LYS A 285 -8.71 -26.77 -15.62
C LYS A 285 -9.68 -25.69 -15.13
N GLY A 286 -9.82 -24.63 -15.93
CA GLY A 286 -10.68 -23.49 -15.61
C GLY A 286 -9.98 -22.37 -14.83
N PHE A 287 -8.67 -22.47 -14.56
CA PHE A 287 -7.84 -21.40 -14.00
C PHE A 287 -6.79 -20.93 -15.03
N ASN A 288 -6.29 -19.70 -14.86
CA ASN A 288 -5.39 -19.07 -15.82
C ASN A 288 -3.92 -19.27 -15.41
N GLN A 289 -3.07 -19.61 -16.38
CA GLN A 289 -1.62 -19.63 -16.24
C GLN A 289 -1.07 -18.22 -15.98
N GLY A 290 0.03 -18.12 -15.23
CA GLY A 290 0.76 -16.87 -14.97
C GLY A 290 0.21 -16.02 -13.82
N LEU A 291 -0.88 -16.44 -13.16
CA LEU A 291 -1.45 -15.69 -12.03
C LEU A 291 -0.80 -16.02 -10.69
N MET A 292 -0.40 -17.28 -10.47
CA MET A 292 0.29 -17.69 -9.25
C MET A 292 1.81 -17.53 -9.44
N GLN A 293 2.45 -16.76 -8.57
CA GLN A 293 3.90 -16.57 -8.58
C GLN A 293 4.62 -17.79 -8.00
N PRO A 294 5.83 -18.13 -8.49
CA PRO A 294 6.63 -19.19 -7.89
C PRO A 294 7.15 -18.78 -6.50
N TYR A 295 7.05 -19.69 -5.54
CA TYR A 295 7.52 -19.47 -4.16
C TYR A 295 8.90 -20.09 -3.86
N LYS A 296 9.60 -20.56 -4.90
CA LYS A 296 10.96 -21.07 -4.78
C LYS A 296 11.88 -19.96 -4.23
N GLY A 297 12.61 -20.26 -3.15
CA GLY A 297 13.45 -19.28 -2.45
C GLY A 297 12.70 -18.35 -1.47
N GLN A 298 11.36 -18.39 -1.46
CA GLN A 298 10.53 -17.71 -0.44
C GLN A 298 10.06 -18.67 0.65
N LEU A 299 9.81 -19.94 0.28
CA LEU A 299 9.37 -21.00 1.17
C LEU A 299 10.39 -22.14 1.19
N SER A 300 10.78 -22.60 2.38
CA SER A 300 11.60 -23.79 2.54
C SER A 300 10.78 -25.08 2.38
N ASP A 301 11.45 -26.22 2.17
CA ASP A 301 10.77 -27.53 2.11
C ASP A 301 10.01 -27.84 3.40
N ALA A 302 10.53 -27.39 4.55
CA ALA A 302 9.86 -27.53 5.85
C ALA A 302 8.57 -26.70 5.92
N ASP A 303 8.55 -25.50 5.35
CA ASP A 303 7.35 -24.66 5.26
C ASP A 303 6.29 -25.32 4.37
N VAL A 304 6.71 -25.86 3.21
CA VAL A 304 5.83 -26.56 2.27
C VAL A 304 5.20 -27.81 2.92
N ALA A 305 5.96 -28.56 3.71
CA ALA A 305 5.43 -29.70 4.45
C ALA A 305 4.32 -29.26 5.44
N GLN A 306 4.54 -28.18 6.19
CA GLN A 306 3.54 -27.66 7.13
C GLN A 306 2.28 -27.13 6.41
N ILE A 307 2.45 -26.43 5.28
CA ILE A 307 1.35 -26.02 4.40
C ILE A 307 0.54 -27.23 3.94
N THR A 308 1.22 -28.29 3.53
CA THR A 308 0.60 -29.53 3.06
C THR A 308 -0.23 -30.19 4.17
N GLU A 309 0.27 -30.23 5.40
CA GLU A 309 -0.48 -30.71 6.57
C GLU A 309 -1.73 -29.87 6.89
N TYR A 310 -1.68 -28.56 6.61
CA TYR A 310 -2.87 -27.73 6.69
C TYR A 310 -3.89 -28.08 5.60
N ILE A 311 -3.46 -28.20 4.35
CA ILE A 311 -4.35 -28.56 3.23
C ILE A 311 -5.01 -29.92 3.46
N LYS A 312 -4.28 -30.92 3.97
CA LYS A 312 -4.81 -32.24 4.37
C LYS A 312 -5.94 -32.14 5.40
N SER A 313 -5.92 -31.12 6.27
CA SER A 313 -6.93 -30.93 7.30
C SER A 313 -8.26 -30.36 6.77
N LEU A 314 -8.26 -29.78 5.58
CA LEU A 314 -9.43 -29.18 4.95
C LEU A 314 -10.21 -30.25 4.18
N LYS A 315 -11.24 -30.82 4.78
CA LYS A 315 -12.11 -31.83 4.17
C LYS A 315 -13.27 -31.25 3.36
#